data_AF-A0A3M5J7D0-F1
#
_entry.id   AF-A0A3M5J7D0-F1
#
_cell.length_a   1.000
_cell.length_b   1.000
_cell.length_c   1.000
_cell.angle_alpha   90.00
_cell.angle_beta   90.00
_cell.angle_gamma   90.00
#
_symmetry.space_group_name_H-M   'P 1'
#
loop_
_entity.id
_entity.type
_entity.pdbx_description
1 polymer ?
#
loop_
_entity_poly.entity_id
_entity_poly.type
_entity_poly.pdbx_seq_one_letter_code
_entity_poly.pdbx_strand_id
1 'polypeptide(L)'
;MISNRAFIAAICVFATIFWAHHRLTSTHRIPRDTIADTSMMRDAAACLVFDDALLLERYADYRKHYQALIDGSEGVGPFIQSFAMGESSLSIAINKSLACRIRYPQLLYPKSDPLVIAVTEYSETLDALREKTFDAEALYNQPRPDIKLARQLDADITQGIQQLQQRSLAVRKRFEEPQFLARREQLAAIDDRLGHDQHWHTLNFMILARQTINYLNQNADNARLNPDALEALHTELVNAWLDAERYFKNMPNLKSPNGKRPIWLVIKTPAQNWLSALDTLQRQWAAHADVDQLNKSLLTVEQQYDQLLKQYNASVLGQY
;
A
#
# COMPACT_ATOMS: atom_id res chain seq x y z
N MET A 1 -2.86 60.80 26.15
CA MET A 1 -1.47 60.80 25.63
C MET A 1 -0.78 59.54 26.16
N ILE A 2 -0.65 58.51 25.33
CA ILE A 2 0.07 57.28 25.70
C ILE A 2 1.56 57.61 25.66
N SER A 3 2.25 57.44 26.80
CA SER A 3 3.68 57.74 26.97
C SER A 3 4.54 57.02 25.94
N ASN A 4 5.50 57.73 25.33
CA ASN A 4 6.45 57.18 24.34
C ASN A 4 7.20 55.92 24.82
N ARG A 5 7.27 55.68 26.13
CA ARG A 5 7.85 54.45 26.70
C ARG A 5 6.97 53.21 26.52
N ALA A 6 5.64 53.36 26.52
CA ALA A 6 4.71 52.26 26.27
C ALA A 6 4.65 51.85 24.79
N PHE A 7 4.88 52.82 23.88
CA PHE A 7 4.92 52.55 22.45
C PHE A 7 6.20 51.80 22.02
N ILE A 8 7.35 52.15 22.60
CA ILE A 8 8.62 51.46 22.34
C ILE A 8 8.62 50.03 22.92
N ALA A 9 8.06 49.83 24.11
CA ALA A 9 7.91 48.50 24.70
C ALA A 9 6.98 47.60 23.86
N ALA A 10 5.88 48.13 23.33
CA ALA A 10 5.00 47.40 22.44
C ALA A 10 5.70 47.01 21.12
N ILE A 11 6.46 47.92 20.49
CA ILE A 11 7.20 47.61 19.25
C ILE A 11 8.28 46.54 19.49
N CYS A 12 8.99 46.57 20.61
CA CYS A 12 9.98 45.54 20.93
C CYS A 12 9.33 44.16 21.18
N VAL A 13 8.14 44.12 21.80
CA VAL A 13 7.37 42.87 21.99
C VAL A 13 6.78 42.37 20.66
N PHE A 14 6.29 43.25 19.79
CA PHE A 14 5.83 42.85 18.46
C PHE A 14 6.98 42.44 17.54
N ALA A 15 8.16 43.05 17.66
CA ALA A 15 9.35 42.64 16.91
C ALA A 15 9.90 41.30 17.40
N THR A 16 9.87 40.99 18.70
CA THR A 16 10.25 39.67 19.23
C THR A 16 9.20 38.61 18.94
N ILE A 17 7.90 38.94 18.94
CA ILE A 17 6.83 38.03 18.50
C ILE A 17 6.89 37.84 16.98
N PHE A 18 7.16 38.86 16.19
CA PHE A 18 7.31 38.73 14.74
C PHE A 18 8.60 38.01 14.37
N TRP A 19 9.70 38.20 15.13
CA TRP A 19 10.93 37.43 14.96
C TRP A 19 10.77 35.99 15.45
N ALA A 20 10.07 35.74 16.55
CA ALA A 20 9.75 34.39 17.01
C ALA A 20 8.75 33.70 16.09
N HIS A 21 7.74 34.41 15.56
CA HIS A 21 6.78 33.89 14.59
C HIS A 21 7.44 33.67 13.24
N HIS A 22 8.31 34.58 12.78
CA HIS A 22 9.12 34.38 11.58
C HIS A 22 10.09 33.23 11.78
N ARG A 23 10.74 33.08 12.95
CA ARG A 23 11.63 31.95 13.23
C ARG A 23 10.85 30.64 13.35
N LEU A 24 9.64 30.63 13.91
CA LEU A 24 8.73 29.47 13.98
C LEU A 24 8.07 29.13 12.63
N THR A 25 7.91 30.09 11.72
CA THR A 25 7.41 29.87 10.35
C THR A 25 8.52 29.69 9.32
N SER A 26 9.75 30.08 9.65
CA SER A 26 10.95 29.91 8.82
C SER A 26 11.85 28.76 9.27
N THR A 27 11.57 28.10 10.40
CA THR A 27 12.16 26.80 10.70
C THR A 27 11.38 25.73 9.96
N HIS A 28 11.94 25.40 8.80
CA HIS A 28 11.69 24.18 8.04
C HIS A 28 10.32 24.17 7.35
N ARG A 29 10.24 24.94 6.26
CA ARG A 29 9.78 24.29 5.02
C ARG A 29 10.69 23.07 4.87
N ILE A 30 10.23 21.92 5.34
CA ILE A 30 10.75 20.63 4.91
C ILE A 30 10.88 20.77 3.39
N PRO A 31 12.07 20.54 2.80
CA PRO A 31 12.23 20.56 1.36
C PRO A 31 11.08 19.75 0.77
N ARG A 32 10.19 20.39 0.00
CA ARG A 32 9.15 19.65 -0.75
C ARG A 32 9.78 18.69 -1.75
N ASP A 33 11.08 18.83 -1.99
CA ASP A 33 11.89 18.03 -2.90
C ASP A 33 12.16 16.61 -2.38
N THR A 34 11.96 16.33 -1.09
CA THR A 34 12.06 14.97 -0.51
C THR A 34 10.70 14.34 -0.22
N ILE A 35 9.59 14.95 -0.62
CA ILE A 35 8.35 14.18 -0.74
C ILE A 35 8.63 13.20 -1.88
N ALA A 36 9.02 11.97 -1.56
CA ALA A 36 8.93 10.89 -2.53
C ALA A 36 7.50 10.98 -3.08
N ASP A 37 7.37 11.38 -4.35
CA ASP A 37 6.11 11.93 -4.85
C ASP A 37 5.01 10.87 -4.68
N THR A 38 4.20 11.06 -3.64
CA THR A 38 3.19 10.07 -3.23
C THR A 38 2.13 9.91 -4.31
N SER A 39 2.07 10.77 -5.34
CA SER A 39 1.11 10.61 -6.43
C SER A 39 1.39 9.35 -7.23
N MET A 40 2.64 9.09 -7.63
CA MET A 40 2.99 7.88 -8.37
C MET A 40 2.71 6.63 -7.53
N MET A 41 3.10 6.66 -6.24
CA MET A 41 2.86 5.54 -5.32
C MET A 41 1.37 5.30 -5.11
N ARG A 42 0.57 6.35 -5.01
CA ARG A 42 -0.88 6.29 -4.83
C ARG A 42 -1.59 5.79 -6.07
N ASP A 43 -1.20 6.29 -7.25
CA ASP A 43 -1.76 5.86 -8.52
C ASP A 43 -1.43 4.39 -8.78
N ALA A 44 -0.18 3.98 -8.52
CA ALA A 44 0.22 2.59 -8.65
C ALA A 44 -0.46 1.69 -7.62
N ALA A 45 -0.60 2.13 -6.36
CA ALA A 45 -1.35 1.37 -5.36
C ALA A 45 -2.83 1.20 -5.75
N ALA A 46 -3.47 2.24 -6.27
CA ALA A 46 -4.84 2.17 -6.78
C ALA A 46 -4.96 1.18 -7.95
N CYS A 47 -3.98 1.18 -8.86
CA CYS A 47 -3.88 0.23 -9.95
C CYS A 47 -3.74 -1.22 -9.48
N LEU A 48 -2.82 -1.46 -8.55
CA LEU A 48 -2.60 -2.77 -7.97
C LEU A 48 -3.84 -3.32 -7.25
N VAL A 49 -4.63 -2.46 -6.60
CA VAL A 49 -5.91 -2.84 -5.98
C VAL A 49 -6.97 -3.16 -7.02
N PHE A 50 -7.05 -2.39 -8.11
CA PHE A 50 -7.97 -2.68 -9.22
C PHE A 50 -7.69 -4.06 -9.81
N ASP A 51 -6.43 -4.38 -10.06
CA ASP A 51 -6.01 -5.66 -10.63
C ASP A 51 -6.38 -6.85 -9.73
N ASP A 52 -6.12 -6.76 -8.42
CA ASP A 52 -6.33 -7.87 -7.48
C ASP A 52 -7.80 -8.17 -7.21
N ALA A 53 -8.68 -7.21 -7.46
CA ALA A 53 -10.09 -7.30 -7.10
C ALA A 53 -10.99 -7.23 -8.33
N LEU A 54 -11.26 -6.03 -8.82
CA LEU A 54 -12.27 -5.79 -9.83
C LEU A 54 -11.91 -6.45 -11.16
N LEU A 55 -10.66 -6.38 -11.60
CA LEU A 55 -10.24 -6.95 -12.88
C LEU A 55 -10.42 -8.47 -12.90
N LEU A 56 -10.02 -9.17 -11.83
CA LEU A 56 -10.19 -10.63 -11.73
C LEU A 56 -11.66 -11.05 -11.65
N GLU A 57 -12.50 -10.26 -10.96
CA GLU A 57 -13.95 -10.48 -10.95
C GLU A 57 -14.53 -10.37 -12.36
N ARG A 58 -14.21 -9.30 -13.10
CA ARG A 58 -14.68 -9.09 -14.48
C ARG A 58 -14.15 -10.16 -15.43
N TYR A 59 -12.89 -10.57 -15.27
CA TYR A 59 -12.31 -11.65 -16.06
C TYR A 59 -13.03 -12.99 -15.80
N ALA A 60 -13.40 -13.29 -14.55
CA ALA A 60 -14.18 -14.48 -14.25
C ALA A 60 -15.59 -14.45 -14.89
N ASP A 61 -16.25 -13.28 -14.92
CA ASP A 61 -17.52 -13.10 -15.63
C ASP A 61 -17.37 -13.31 -17.15
N TYR A 62 -16.36 -12.67 -17.76
CA TYR A 62 -16.01 -12.88 -19.17
C TYR A 62 -15.80 -14.36 -19.49
N ARG A 63 -15.02 -15.08 -18.67
CA ARG A 63 -14.73 -16.50 -18.88
C ARG A 63 -15.98 -17.37 -18.88
N LYS A 64 -17.02 -17.04 -18.11
CA LYS A 64 -18.30 -17.76 -18.15
C LYS A 64 -19.01 -17.58 -19.48
N HIS A 65 -19.05 -16.35 -19.99
CA HIS A 65 -19.68 -16.04 -21.28
C HIS A 65 -18.91 -16.65 -22.45
N TYR A 66 -17.57 -16.63 -22.40
CA TYR A 66 -16.74 -17.33 -23.36
C TYR A 66 -17.04 -18.83 -23.40
N GLN A 67 -17.10 -19.51 -22.25
CA GLN A 67 -17.43 -20.93 -22.24
C GLN A 67 -18.82 -21.21 -22.77
N ALA A 68 -19.83 -20.40 -22.40
CA ALA A 68 -21.18 -20.55 -22.93
C ALA A 68 -21.24 -20.41 -24.46
N LEU A 69 -20.46 -19.49 -25.04
CA LEU A 69 -20.32 -19.32 -26.48
C LEU A 69 -19.68 -20.54 -27.14
N ILE A 70 -18.61 -21.09 -26.54
CA ILE A 70 -17.91 -22.28 -27.07
C ILE A 70 -18.79 -23.54 -26.97
N ASP A 71 -19.52 -23.69 -25.87
CA ASP A 71 -20.39 -24.84 -25.60
C ASP A 71 -21.70 -24.78 -26.39
N GLY A 72 -22.00 -23.65 -27.05
CA GLY A 72 -23.26 -23.44 -27.78
C GLY A 72 -24.48 -23.40 -26.86
N SER A 73 -24.31 -22.98 -25.61
CA SER A 73 -25.38 -22.97 -24.61
C SER A 73 -26.42 -21.89 -24.92
N GLU A 74 -27.64 -22.30 -25.26
CA GLU A 74 -28.77 -21.40 -25.43
C GLU A 74 -29.20 -20.83 -24.05
N GLY A 75 -28.95 -19.53 -23.79
CA GLY A 75 -29.51 -18.84 -22.63
C GLY A 75 -28.58 -17.88 -21.88
N VAL A 76 -27.26 -17.90 -22.13
CA VAL A 76 -26.37 -16.84 -21.65
C VAL A 76 -26.44 -15.70 -22.66
N GLY A 77 -27.04 -14.58 -22.26
CA GLY A 77 -27.13 -13.39 -23.11
C GLY A 77 -25.72 -12.98 -23.59
N PRO A 78 -25.57 -12.42 -24.79
CA PRO A 78 -24.26 -12.19 -25.40
C PRO A 78 -23.44 -11.13 -24.65
N PHE A 79 -24.06 -10.37 -23.75
CA PHE A 79 -23.47 -9.23 -23.08
C PHE A 79 -22.61 -9.63 -21.89
N ILE A 80 -21.30 -9.41 -22.02
CA ILE A 80 -20.39 -9.42 -20.88
C ILE A 80 -20.47 -8.09 -20.13
N GLN A 81 -20.20 -8.11 -18.83
CA GLN A 81 -19.90 -6.87 -18.12
C GLN A 81 -18.58 -6.29 -18.61
N SER A 82 -18.48 -4.97 -18.71
CA SER A 82 -17.20 -4.33 -19.06
C SER A 82 -16.14 -4.68 -18.02
N PHE A 83 -14.91 -4.88 -18.50
CA PHE A 83 -13.71 -5.03 -17.68
C PHE A 83 -13.40 -3.77 -16.86
N ALA A 84 -14.11 -2.65 -17.12
CA ALA A 84 -13.96 -1.38 -16.42
C ALA A 84 -12.54 -0.79 -16.51
N MET A 85 -11.75 -1.19 -17.51
CA MET A 85 -10.38 -0.72 -17.71
C MET A 85 -10.28 0.67 -18.36
N GLY A 86 -11.41 1.37 -18.54
CA GLY A 86 -11.56 2.70 -19.13
C GLY A 86 -11.36 2.77 -20.65
N GLU A 87 -11.23 3.98 -21.20
CA GLU A 87 -11.21 4.21 -22.65
C GLU A 87 -9.94 3.68 -23.33
N SER A 88 -10.14 2.94 -24.42
CA SER A 88 -9.14 2.76 -25.48
C SER A 88 -8.93 4.09 -26.23
N SER A 89 -7.76 4.28 -26.85
CA SER A 89 -7.47 5.42 -27.75
C SER A 89 -8.44 5.56 -28.94
N LEU A 90 -9.32 4.57 -29.14
CA LEU A 90 -10.29 4.47 -30.23
C LEU A 90 -11.77 4.73 -29.82
N SER A 91 -12.05 5.15 -28.58
CA SER A 91 -13.43 5.20 -28.04
C SER A 91 -14.02 6.62 -27.90
N ILE A 92 -15.32 6.77 -28.22
CA ILE A 92 -16.15 7.99 -28.01
C ILE A 92 -17.25 7.73 -26.94
N ALA A 93 -17.11 6.70 -26.11
CA ALA A 93 -18.17 6.28 -25.19
C ALA A 93 -18.16 7.07 -23.85
N ILE A 94 -19.24 7.80 -23.61
CA ILE A 94 -19.47 8.64 -22.43
C ILE A 94 -19.96 7.76 -21.27
N ASN A 95 -19.05 7.16 -20.49
CA ASN A 95 -19.29 6.96 -19.06
C ASN A 95 -18.00 6.79 -18.25
N LYS A 96 -17.92 7.57 -17.18
CA LYS A 96 -16.68 7.97 -16.49
C LYS A 96 -16.18 6.94 -15.47
N SER A 97 -14.88 6.63 -15.55
CA SER A 97 -13.97 6.04 -14.55
C SER A 97 -14.26 4.59 -14.12
N LEU A 98 -13.32 3.63 -14.22
CA LEU A 98 -11.98 3.65 -13.61
C LEU A 98 -10.94 2.85 -14.45
N ALA A 99 -10.35 3.45 -15.48
CA ALA A 99 -8.96 3.09 -15.78
C ALA A 99 -8.12 3.58 -14.60
N CYS A 100 -7.46 2.69 -13.89
CA CYS A 100 -6.31 3.11 -13.12
C CYS A 100 -5.25 3.61 -14.12
N ARG A 101 -4.66 4.78 -13.86
CA ARG A 101 -3.62 5.35 -14.73
C ARG A 101 -2.51 5.90 -13.86
N ILE A 102 -1.31 5.38 -14.05
CA ILE A 102 -0.15 5.86 -13.31
C ILE A 102 0.34 7.13 -14.00
N ARG A 103 0.21 8.28 -13.33
CA ARG A 103 0.84 9.51 -13.81
C ARG A 103 2.28 9.51 -13.36
N TYR A 104 3.17 9.34 -14.31
CA TYR A 104 4.60 9.29 -14.07
C TYR A 104 5.29 10.56 -14.62
N PRO A 105 5.75 11.49 -13.75
CA PRO A 105 6.54 12.62 -14.19
C PRO A 105 7.96 12.16 -14.49
N GLN A 106 8.31 12.04 -15.78
CA GLN A 106 9.69 11.67 -16.21
C GLN A 106 10.79 12.61 -15.69
N LEU A 107 10.41 13.78 -15.16
CA LEU A 107 11.33 14.79 -14.62
C LEU A 107 11.84 14.48 -13.21
N LEU A 108 11.19 13.57 -12.47
CA LEU A 108 11.51 13.35 -11.04
C LEU A 108 12.37 12.12 -10.78
N TYR A 109 12.49 11.20 -11.73
CA TYR A 109 13.20 9.94 -11.55
C TYR A 109 13.92 9.52 -12.83
N PRO A 110 15.15 8.99 -12.74
CA PRO A 110 15.91 8.58 -13.91
C PRO A 110 15.26 7.35 -14.56
N LYS A 111 15.27 7.29 -15.90
CA LYS A 111 14.72 6.13 -16.66
C LYS A 111 15.39 4.79 -16.32
N SER A 112 16.59 4.83 -15.74
CA SER A 112 17.35 3.66 -15.29
C SER A 112 16.95 3.16 -13.89
N ASP A 113 16.08 3.87 -13.18
CA ASP A 113 15.61 3.46 -11.86
C ASP A 113 14.79 2.16 -11.97
N PRO A 114 15.09 1.10 -11.19
CA PRO A 114 14.37 -0.17 -11.25
C PRO A 114 12.87 -0.08 -10.95
N LEU A 115 12.42 0.85 -10.10
CA LEU A 115 11.01 1.09 -9.86
C LEU A 115 10.34 1.70 -11.09
N VAL A 116 11.02 2.63 -11.75
CA VAL A 116 10.55 3.28 -12.97
C VAL A 116 10.39 2.28 -14.10
N ILE A 117 11.38 1.40 -14.27
CA ILE A 117 11.33 0.32 -15.24
C ILE A 117 10.12 -0.58 -14.95
N ALA A 118 9.96 -1.04 -13.70
CA ALA A 118 8.87 -1.92 -13.32
C ALA A 118 7.48 -1.29 -13.53
N VAL A 119 7.31 -0.02 -13.15
CA VAL A 119 6.07 0.73 -13.34
C VAL A 119 5.77 0.95 -14.83
N THR A 120 6.80 1.19 -15.64
CA THR A 120 6.65 1.36 -17.09
C THR A 120 6.18 0.05 -17.74
N GLU A 121 6.87 -1.07 -17.47
CA GLU A 121 6.49 -2.39 -17.99
C GLU A 121 5.08 -2.81 -17.55
N TYR A 122 4.71 -2.51 -16.30
CA TYR A 122 3.36 -2.71 -15.78
C TYR A 122 2.33 -1.88 -16.55
N SER A 123 2.58 -0.58 -16.74
CA SER A 123 1.66 0.31 -17.47
C SER A 123 1.48 -0.13 -18.92
N GLU A 124 2.56 -0.51 -19.60
CA GLU A 124 2.50 -1.01 -20.98
C GLU A 124 1.70 -2.31 -21.09
N THR A 125 1.86 -3.23 -20.13
CA THR A 125 1.10 -4.48 -20.08
C THR A 125 -0.38 -4.23 -19.82
N LEU A 126 -0.69 -3.30 -18.90
CA LEU A 126 -2.06 -2.88 -18.61
C LEU A 126 -2.74 -2.25 -19.83
N ASP A 127 -2.02 -1.40 -20.55
CA ASP A 127 -2.52 -0.73 -21.77
C ASP A 127 -2.77 -1.74 -22.90
N ALA A 128 -1.86 -2.69 -23.12
CA ALA A 128 -2.03 -3.75 -24.11
C ALA A 128 -3.23 -4.66 -23.77
N LEU A 129 -3.41 -5.00 -22.50
CA LEU A 129 -4.57 -5.78 -22.05
C LEU A 129 -5.88 -5.00 -22.25
N ARG A 130 -5.89 -3.68 -22.00
CA ARG A 130 -7.06 -2.81 -22.22
C ARG A 130 -7.55 -2.87 -23.66
N GLU A 131 -6.66 -2.90 -24.64
CA GLU A 131 -7.05 -3.01 -26.05
C GLU A 131 -7.77 -4.35 -26.32
N LYS A 132 -7.24 -5.45 -25.80
CA LYS A 132 -7.84 -6.79 -25.98
C LYS A 132 -9.17 -6.94 -25.27
N THR A 133 -9.33 -6.38 -24.08
CA THR A 133 -10.60 -6.41 -23.36
C THR A 133 -11.66 -5.56 -24.04
N PHE A 134 -11.28 -4.43 -24.63
CA PHE A 134 -12.18 -3.63 -25.47
C PHE A 134 -12.64 -4.38 -26.72
N ASP A 135 -11.72 -5.05 -27.43
CA ASP A 135 -12.06 -5.88 -28.59
C ASP A 135 -13.03 -7.01 -28.21
N ALA A 136 -12.83 -7.62 -27.03
CA ALA A 136 -13.77 -8.62 -26.51
C ALA A 136 -15.13 -8.00 -26.19
N GLU A 137 -15.20 -6.88 -25.47
CA GLU A 137 -16.46 -6.18 -25.21
C GLU A 137 -17.21 -5.86 -26.51
N ALA A 138 -16.51 -5.38 -27.54
CA ALA A 138 -17.08 -5.10 -28.85
C ALA A 138 -17.60 -6.38 -29.55
N LEU A 139 -16.84 -7.48 -29.48
CA LEU A 139 -17.23 -8.77 -30.05
C LEU A 139 -18.49 -9.34 -29.40
N TYR A 140 -18.55 -9.34 -28.07
CA TYR A 140 -19.67 -9.90 -27.31
C TYR A 140 -20.92 -9.01 -27.37
N ASN A 141 -20.81 -7.74 -27.76
CA ASN A 141 -21.96 -6.91 -28.11
C ASN A 141 -22.61 -7.26 -29.47
N GLN A 142 -22.04 -8.18 -30.25
CA GLN A 142 -22.59 -8.56 -31.55
C GLN A 142 -23.68 -9.64 -31.40
N PRO A 143 -24.72 -9.65 -32.27
CA PRO A 143 -25.78 -10.67 -32.22
C PRO A 143 -25.28 -12.10 -32.43
N ARG A 144 -24.15 -12.27 -33.13
CA ARG A 144 -23.50 -13.56 -33.41
C ARG A 144 -21.98 -13.38 -33.35
N PRO A 145 -21.38 -13.49 -32.15
CA PRO A 145 -19.94 -13.36 -31.99
C PRO A 145 -19.17 -14.39 -32.84
N ASP A 146 -18.11 -13.96 -33.53
CA ASP A 146 -17.19 -14.85 -34.23
C ASP A 146 -16.41 -15.72 -33.22
N ILE A 147 -16.66 -17.03 -33.25
CA ILE A 147 -16.03 -18.02 -32.36
C ILE A 147 -14.51 -18.08 -32.54
N LYS A 148 -14.00 -17.90 -33.77
CA LYS A 148 -12.55 -17.94 -34.02
C LYS A 148 -11.88 -16.73 -33.39
N LEU A 149 -12.47 -15.55 -33.56
CA LEU A 149 -11.97 -14.34 -32.92
C LEU A 149 -12.11 -14.42 -31.38
N ALA A 150 -13.21 -14.97 -30.88
CA ALA A 150 -13.42 -15.17 -29.44
C ALA A 150 -12.32 -16.06 -28.82
N ARG A 151 -11.92 -17.15 -29.49
CA ARG A 151 -10.82 -18.02 -29.03
C ARG A 151 -9.47 -17.30 -29.02
N GLN A 152 -9.21 -16.47 -30.02
CA GLN A 152 -7.98 -15.68 -30.07
C GLN A 152 -7.93 -14.65 -28.94
N LEU A 153 -9.01 -13.87 -28.76
CA LEU A 153 -9.09 -12.87 -27.70
C LEU A 153 -9.03 -13.52 -26.31
N ASP A 154 -9.65 -14.69 -26.13
CA ASP A 154 -9.54 -15.44 -24.88
C ASP A 154 -8.11 -15.85 -24.54
N ALA A 155 -7.34 -16.34 -25.52
CA ALA A 155 -5.93 -16.66 -25.34
C ALA A 155 -5.10 -15.40 -25.03
N ASP A 156 -5.30 -14.33 -25.80
CA ASP A 156 -4.59 -13.04 -25.62
C ASP A 156 -4.88 -12.44 -24.24
N ILE A 157 -6.15 -12.40 -23.81
CA ILE A 157 -6.57 -11.87 -22.50
C ILE A 157 -6.04 -12.75 -21.36
N THR A 158 -6.11 -14.08 -21.49
CA THR A 158 -5.58 -15.00 -20.47
C THR A 158 -4.09 -14.75 -20.26
N GLN A 159 -3.33 -14.66 -21.36
CA GLN A 159 -1.90 -14.36 -21.30
C GLN A 159 -1.64 -12.97 -20.72
N GLY A 160 -2.40 -11.96 -21.15
CA GLY A 160 -2.28 -10.58 -20.66
C GLY A 160 -2.54 -10.46 -19.15
N ILE A 161 -3.54 -11.16 -18.62
CA ILE A 161 -3.82 -11.21 -17.18
C ILE A 161 -2.65 -11.82 -16.41
N GLN A 162 -2.07 -12.93 -16.90
CA GLN A 162 -0.91 -13.57 -16.26
C GLN A 162 0.33 -12.66 -16.27
N GLN A 163 0.60 -12.01 -17.41
CA GLN A 163 1.70 -11.05 -17.53
C GLN A 163 1.50 -9.87 -16.60
N LEU A 164 0.28 -9.31 -16.55
CA LEU A 164 -0.04 -8.20 -15.67
C LEU A 164 0.21 -8.57 -14.21
N GLN A 165 -0.26 -9.73 -13.74
CA GLN A 165 0.00 -10.21 -12.37
C GLN A 165 1.50 -10.30 -12.04
N GLN A 166 2.33 -10.78 -12.98
CA GLN A 166 3.78 -10.82 -12.80
C GLN A 166 4.39 -9.41 -12.69
N ARG A 167 3.96 -8.48 -13.54
CA ARG A 167 4.42 -7.08 -13.48
C ARG A 167 3.92 -6.39 -12.21
N SER A 168 2.68 -6.64 -11.77
CA SER A 168 2.13 -6.16 -10.51
C SER A 168 2.97 -6.62 -9.31
N LEU A 169 3.46 -7.86 -9.32
CA LEU A 169 4.36 -8.36 -8.28
C LEU A 169 5.71 -7.62 -8.30
N ALA A 170 6.31 -7.40 -9.47
CA ALA A 170 7.56 -6.66 -9.60
C ALA A 170 7.41 -5.22 -9.07
N VAL A 171 6.32 -4.55 -9.44
CA VAL A 171 5.99 -3.21 -8.96
C VAL A 171 5.81 -3.20 -7.44
N ARG A 172 5.06 -4.15 -6.86
CA ARG A 172 4.89 -4.28 -5.40
C ARG A 172 6.22 -4.40 -4.68
N LYS A 173 7.09 -5.32 -5.13
CA LYS A 173 8.44 -5.52 -4.55
C LYS A 173 9.27 -4.25 -4.58
N ARG A 174 9.23 -3.50 -5.69
CA ARG A 174 9.98 -2.25 -5.83
C ARG A 174 9.37 -1.10 -5.01
N PHE A 175 8.08 -1.17 -4.66
CA PHE A 175 7.43 -0.19 -3.79
C PHE A 175 7.63 -0.42 -2.30
N GLU A 176 8.05 -1.61 -1.86
CA GLU A 176 8.17 -1.92 -0.43
C GLU A 176 9.07 -0.93 0.30
N GLU A 177 10.26 -0.65 -0.24
CA GLU A 177 11.22 0.26 0.37
C GLU A 177 10.78 1.73 0.29
N PRO A 178 10.37 2.28 -0.87
CA PRO A 178 9.83 3.64 -0.93
C PRO A 178 8.60 3.87 -0.03
N GLN A 179 7.69 2.89 0.07
CA GLN A 179 6.55 2.97 0.99
C GLN A 179 7.01 2.96 2.44
N PHE A 180 7.98 2.12 2.78
CA PHE A 180 8.55 2.07 4.12
C PHE A 180 9.19 3.42 4.51
N LEU A 181 10.00 4.02 3.63
CA LEU A 181 10.60 5.34 3.85
C LEU A 181 9.55 6.44 4.02
N ALA A 182 8.53 6.49 3.15
CA ALA A 182 7.45 7.45 3.25
C ALA A 182 6.67 7.34 4.58
N ARG A 183 6.49 6.11 5.10
CA ARG A 183 5.88 5.88 6.41
C ARG A 183 6.77 6.36 7.56
N ARG A 184 8.10 6.19 7.47
CA ARG A 184 9.05 6.73 8.46
C ARG A 184 9.04 8.25 8.51
N GLU A 185 9.00 8.90 7.34
CA GLU A 185 8.85 10.34 7.26
C GLU A 185 7.50 10.82 7.82
N GLN A 186 6.43 10.08 7.53
CA GLN A 186 5.11 10.34 8.13
C GLN A 186 5.18 10.25 9.66
N LEU A 187 5.85 9.24 10.22
CA LEU A 187 6.03 9.11 11.67
C LEU A 187 6.79 10.31 12.26
N ALA A 188 7.90 10.70 11.64
CA ALA A 188 8.68 11.87 12.07
C ALA A 188 7.87 13.18 12.00
N ALA A 189 7.05 13.34 10.97
CA ALA A 189 6.16 14.50 10.83
C ALA A 189 5.02 14.52 11.87
N ILE A 190 4.53 13.34 12.29
CA ILE A 190 3.56 13.25 13.40
C ILE A 190 4.25 13.63 14.71
N ASP A 191 5.44 13.09 14.97
CA ASP A 191 6.19 13.37 16.19
C ASP A 191 6.47 14.88 16.36
N ASP A 192 6.99 15.52 15.32
CA ASP A 192 7.28 16.96 15.32
C ASP A 192 6.04 17.83 15.60
N ARG A 193 4.87 17.41 15.11
CA ARG A 193 3.64 18.24 15.18
C ARG A 193 2.76 17.93 16.38
N LEU A 194 2.66 16.67 16.75
CA LEU A 194 1.67 16.12 17.68
C LEU A 194 2.32 15.34 18.83
N GLY A 195 3.65 15.12 18.78
CA GLY A 195 4.36 14.20 19.67
C GLY A 195 3.93 12.76 19.45
N HIS A 196 4.08 11.95 20.50
CA HIS A 196 3.67 10.55 20.51
C HIS A 196 2.16 10.41 20.74
N ASP A 197 1.37 10.88 19.77
CA ASP A 197 -0.08 10.74 19.80
C ASP A 197 -0.53 9.31 19.42
N GLN A 198 -1.85 9.11 19.37
CA GLN A 198 -2.43 7.80 19.06
C GLN A 198 -2.01 7.25 17.68
N HIS A 199 -1.75 8.14 16.71
CA HIS A 199 -1.31 7.77 15.36
C HIS A 199 0.16 7.42 15.36
N TRP A 200 0.98 8.17 16.11
CA TRP A 200 2.40 7.88 16.30
C TRP A 200 2.61 6.47 16.86
N HIS A 201 1.96 6.11 17.98
CA HIS A 201 2.15 4.79 18.59
C HIS A 201 1.75 3.65 17.66
N THR A 202 0.62 3.81 16.96
CA THR A 202 0.13 2.80 16.00
C THR A 202 1.09 2.66 14.81
N LEU A 203 1.54 3.78 14.22
CA LEU A 203 2.40 3.79 13.05
C LEU A 203 3.81 3.30 13.38
N ASN A 204 4.36 3.69 14.54
CA ASN A 204 5.67 3.24 15.01
C ASN A 204 5.72 1.70 15.11
N PHE A 205 4.71 1.09 15.74
CA PHE A 205 4.61 -0.36 15.83
C PHE A 205 4.53 -1.01 14.43
N MET A 206 3.70 -0.48 13.52
CA MET A 206 3.56 -1.06 12.18
C MET A 206 4.81 -0.90 11.30
N ILE A 207 5.58 0.18 11.48
CA ILE A 207 6.88 0.38 10.81
C ILE A 207 7.88 -0.67 11.31
N LEU A 208 8.05 -0.79 12.62
CA LEU A 208 8.91 -1.82 13.20
C LEU A 208 8.47 -3.22 12.76
N ALA A 209 7.16 -3.44 12.67
CA ALA A 209 6.63 -4.72 12.23
C ALA A 209 7.03 -5.04 10.78
N ARG A 210 6.93 -4.05 9.89
CA ARG A 210 7.36 -4.17 8.50
C ARG A 210 8.86 -4.37 8.38
N GLN A 211 9.65 -3.66 9.17
CA GLN A 211 11.10 -3.79 9.20
C GLN A 211 11.53 -5.23 9.54
N THR A 212 10.87 -5.85 10.53
CA THR A 212 11.14 -7.23 10.91
C THR A 212 10.80 -8.23 9.82
N ILE A 213 9.66 -8.06 9.13
CA ILE A 213 9.33 -8.91 7.98
C ILE A 213 10.28 -8.69 6.81
N ASN A 214 10.66 -7.45 6.52
CA ASN A 214 11.68 -7.17 5.51
C ASN A 214 12.99 -7.89 5.83
N TYR A 215 13.41 -7.88 7.10
CA TYR A 215 14.58 -8.61 7.56
C TYR A 215 14.43 -10.12 7.33
N LEU A 216 13.31 -10.73 7.75
CA LEU A 216 13.05 -12.16 7.56
C LEU A 216 12.95 -12.56 6.07
N ASN A 217 12.51 -11.65 5.19
CA ASN A 217 12.37 -11.88 3.75
C ASN A 217 13.68 -11.76 2.97
N GLN A 218 14.79 -11.30 3.57
CA GLN A 218 16.11 -11.21 2.92
C GLN A 218 16.72 -12.57 2.54
N ASN A 219 15.99 -13.67 2.78
CA ASN A 219 16.30 -15.04 2.34
C ASN A 219 16.52 -15.20 0.82
N ALA A 220 16.09 -14.25 -0.02
CA ALA A 220 16.24 -14.35 -1.48
C ALA A 220 17.67 -14.06 -2.01
N ASP A 221 18.49 -13.33 -1.25
CA ASP A 221 19.78 -12.80 -1.74
C ASP A 221 21.01 -13.43 -1.06
N ASN A 222 20.89 -14.67 -0.54
CA ASN A 222 21.95 -15.36 0.21
C ASN A 222 22.46 -14.62 1.48
N ALA A 223 21.69 -13.65 1.99
CA ALA A 223 21.97 -13.05 3.28
C ALA A 223 21.64 -14.06 4.39
N ARG A 224 22.65 -14.48 5.16
CA ARG A 224 22.41 -15.32 6.34
C ARG A 224 21.71 -14.48 7.41
N LEU A 225 20.50 -14.89 7.77
CA LEU A 225 19.79 -14.33 8.90
C LEU A 225 20.59 -14.56 10.19
N ASN A 226 20.73 -13.50 10.99
CA ASN A 226 21.41 -13.44 12.28
C ASN A 226 20.40 -13.51 13.45
N PRO A 227 20.51 -14.49 14.37
CA PRO A 227 19.66 -14.57 15.56
C PRO A 227 19.68 -13.32 16.44
N ASP A 228 20.86 -12.70 16.63
CA ASP A 228 21.01 -11.53 17.51
C ASP A 228 20.30 -10.30 16.93
N ALA A 229 20.32 -10.16 15.61
CA ALA A 229 19.58 -9.08 14.94
C ALA A 229 18.06 -9.30 15.02
N LEU A 230 17.60 -10.56 14.96
CA LEU A 230 16.19 -10.88 15.17
C LEU A 230 15.75 -10.59 16.61
N GLU A 231 16.59 -10.89 17.59
CA GLU A 231 16.35 -10.57 19.00
C GLU A 231 16.28 -9.06 19.26
N ALA A 232 17.18 -8.28 18.65
CA ALA A 232 17.14 -6.82 18.73
C ALA A 232 15.83 -6.26 18.16
N LEU A 233 15.42 -6.70 16.97
CA LEU A 233 14.15 -6.31 16.34
C LEU A 233 12.94 -6.71 17.19
N HIS A 234 12.96 -7.91 17.77
CA HIS A 234 11.91 -8.36 18.69
C HIS A 234 11.83 -7.47 19.94
N THR A 235 12.97 -7.09 20.51
CA THR A 235 13.04 -6.23 21.70
C THR A 235 12.48 -4.84 21.40
N GLU A 236 12.84 -4.24 20.27
CA GLU A 236 12.28 -2.94 19.83
C GLU A 236 10.76 -3.01 19.66
N LEU A 237 10.25 -4.08 19.05
CA LEU A 237 8.83 -4.31 18.86
C LEU A 237 8.06 -4.47 20.17
N VAL A 238 8.60 -5.25 21.12
CA VAL A 238 8.00 -5.42 22.45
C VAL A 238 7.95 -4.09 23.18
N ASN A 239 9.03 -3.30 23.12
CA ASN A 239 9.06 -1.97 23.73
C ASN A 239 8.01 -1.02 23.11
N ALA A 240 7.90 -1.00 21.78
CA ALA A 240 6.90 -0.19 21.08
C ALA A 240 5.46 -0.62 21.43
N TRP A 241 5.21 -1.93 21.55
CA TRP A 241 3.92 -2.46 21.97
C TRP A 241 3.57 -2.07 23.42
N LEU A 242 4.51 -2.19 24.35
CA LEU A 242 4.32 -1.82 25.75
C LEU A 242 4.07 -0.32 25.92
N ASP A 243 4.77 0.51 25.15
CA ASP A 243 4.59 1.95 25.15
C ASP A 243 3.21 2.35 24.62
N ALA A 244 2.78 1.75 23.50
CA ALA A 244 1.43 1.92 22.99
C ALA A 244 0.36 1.46 24.00
N GLU A 245 0.48 0.25 24.57
CA GLU A 245 -0.46 -0.23 25.59
C GLU A 245 -0.56 0.73 26.78
N ARG A 246 0.56 1.30 27.24
CA ARG A 246 0.57 2.30 28.32
C ARG A 246 -0.19 3.56 27.93
N TYR A 247 0.06 4.09 26.74
CA TYR A 247 -0.63 5.28 26.23
C TYR A 247 -2.15 5.08 26.19
N PHE A 248 -2.60 4.00 25.54
CA PHE A 248 -4.04 3.74 25.36
C PHE A 248 -4.74 3.34 26.66
N LYS A 249 -4.04 2.69 27.59
CA LYS A 249 -4.56 2.42 28.94
C LYS A 249 -4.81 3.71 29.73
N ASN A 250 -3.94 4.71 29.57
CA ASN A 250 -4.07 6.00 30.24
C ASN A 250 -5.12 6.92 29.60
N MET A 251 -5.62 6.57 28.41
CA MET A 251 -6.63 7.35 27.68
C MET A 251 -7.85 6.48 27.29
N PRO A 252 -8.63 5.97 28.26
CA PRO A 252 -9.71 5.00 28.00
C PRO A 252 -10.87 5.56 27.16
N ASN A 253 -11.06 6.88 27.16
CA ASN A 253 -12.12 7.57 26.40
C ASN A 253 -11.64 8.11 25.05
N LEU A 254 -10.39 7.83 24.67
CA LEU A 254 -9.81 8.30 23.41
C LEU A 254 -10.62 7.80 22.21
N LYS A 255 -10.87 8.71 21.28
CA LYS A 255 -11.50 8.44 19.98
C LYS A 255 -10.56 8.86 18.86
N SER A 256 -10.72 8.20 17.72
CA SER A 256 -10.15 8.66 16.46
C SER A 256 -10.79 10.00 16.05
N PRO A 257 -10.17 10.77 15.13
CA PRO A 257 -10.72 12.05 14.66
C PRO A 257 -12.16 12.00 14.13
N ASN A 258 -12.59 10.85 13.60
CA ASN A 258 -13.96 10.60 13.12
C ASN A 258 -14.91 10.02 14.20
N GLY A 259 -14.53 10.07 15.47
CA GLY A 259 -15.32 9.55 16.60
C GLY A 259 -15.31 8.03 16.76
N LYS A 260 -14.62 7.29 15.88
CA LYS A 260 -14.50 5.82 15.98
C LYS A 260 -13.48 5.39 17.06
N ARG A 261 -13.43 4.09 17.31
CA ARG A 261 -12.44 3.48 18.21
C ARG A 261 -11.01 3.66 17.62
N PRO A 262 -10.01 4.04 18.43
CA PRO A 262 -8.62 4.11 17.98
C PRO A 262 -8.14 2.82 17.31
N ILE A 263 -7.38 2.95 16.23
CA ILE A 263 -6.89 1.82 15.41
C ILE A 263 -6.10 0.83 16.27
N TRP A 264 -5.24 1.31 17.18
CA TRP A 264 -4.50 0.46 18.11
C TRP A 264 -5.39 -0.55 18.84
N LEU A 265 -6.55 -0.12 19.33
CA LEU A 265 -7.46 -1.00 20.07
C LEU A 265 -8.13 -2.07 19.20
N VAL A 266 -8.08 -1.91 17.88
CA VAL A 266 -8.50 -2.93 16.91
C VAL A 266 -7.35 -3.90 16.65
N ILE A 267 -6.12 -3.40 16.47
CA ILE A 267 -4.97 -4.20 16.07
C ILE A 267 -4.16 -4.79 17.23
N LYS A 268 -4.43 -4.43 18.49
CA LYS A 268 -3.58 -4.87 19.63
C LYS A 268 -3.53 -6.39 19.80
N THR A 269 -4.64 -7.09 19.54
CA THR A 269 -4.72 -8.55 19.65
C THR A 269 -3.96 -9.25 18.52
N PRO A 270 -4.16 -8.95 17.22
CA PRO A 270 -3.32 -9.54 16.19
C PRO A 270 -1.85 -9.13 16.32
N ALA A 271 -1.55 -7.93 16.81
CA ALA A 271 -0.18 -7.52 17.12
C ALA A 271 0.47 -8.41 18.20
N GLN A 272 -0.26 -8.72 19.28
CA GLN A 272 0.21 -9.62 20.33
C GLN A 272 0.42 -11.05 19.82
N ASN A 273 -0.48 -11.56 18.99
CA ASN A 273 -0.34 -12.89 18.39
C ASN A 273 0.90 -12.98 17.50
N TRP A 274 1.13 -11.94 16.69
CA TRP A 274 2.30 -11.87 15.83
C TRP A 274 3.61 -11.77 16.63
N LEU A 275 3.65 -10.95 17.68
CA LEU A 275 4.79 -10.88 18.61
C LEU A 275 5.09 -12.25 19.25
N SER A 276 4.06 -12.99 19.66
CA SER A 276 4.23 -14.33 20.25
C SER A 276 4.78 -15.34 19.24
N ALA A 277 4.38 -15.25 17.97
CA ALA A 277 4.94 -16.07 16.91
C ALA A 277 6.41 -15.73 16.65
N LEU A 278 6.75 -14.44 16.64
CA LEU A 278 8.11 -13.95 16.47
C LEU A 278 9.04 -14.40 17.61
N ASP A 279 8.58 -14.31 18.85
CA ASP A 279 9.28 -14.82 20.03
C ASP A 279 9.53 -16.34 19.94
N THR A 280 8.54 -17.09 19.44
CA THR A 280 8.69 -18.54 19.23
C THR A 280 9.76 -18.85 18.19
N LEU A 281 9.75 -18.12 17.06
CA LEU A 281 10.79 -18.26 16.03
C LEU A 281 12.17 -17.91 16.59
N GLN A 282 12.31 -16.79 17.30
CA GLN A 282 13.58 -16.34 17.88
C GLN A 282 14.13 -17.38 18.86
N ARG A 283 13.29 -17.91 19.78
CA ARG A 283 13.72 -18.92 20.76
C ARG A 283 14.16 -20.22 20.09
N GLN A 284 13.41 -20.68 19.09
CA GLN A 284 13.77 -21.88 18.34
C GLN A 284 15.06 -21.69 17.54
N TRP A 285 15.27 -20.50 16.98
CA TRP A 285 16.50 -20.17 16.29
C TRP A 285 17.70 -20.17 17.24
N ALA A 286 17.61 -19.46 18.36
CA ALA A 286 18.67 -19.43 19.36
C ALA A 286 18.99 -20.83 19.91
N ALA A 287 17.98 -21.71 20.01
CA ALA A 287 18.13 -23.10 20.40
C ALA A 287 18.67 -24.02 19.29
N HIS A 288 18.97 -23.51 18.09
CA HIS A 288 19.43 -24.27 16.94
C HIS A 288 18.45 -25.40 16.55
N ALA A 289 17.14 -25.11 16.57
CA ALA A 289 16.11 -26.03 16.10
C ALA A 289 16.38 -26.47 14.66
N ASP A 290 15.84 -27.63 14.29
CA ASP A 290 15.99 -28.14 12.93
C ASP A 290 15.27 -27.26 11.89
N VAL A 291 15.66 -27.43 10.63
CA VAL A 291 15.20 -26.59 9.51
C VAL A 291 13.68 -26.70 9.31
N ASP A 292 13.07 -27.86 9.51
CA ASP A 292 11.63 -28.04 9.33
C ASP A 292 10.85 -27.28 10.41
N GLN A 293 11.34 -27.34 11.65
CA GLN A 293 10.78 -26.57 12.76
C GLN A 293 10.90 -25.06 12.53
N LEU A 294 12.07 -24.58 12.07
CA LEU A 294 12.27 -23.16 11.74
C LEU A 294 11.39 -22.69 10.59
N ASN A 295 11.26 -23.47 9.52
CA ASN A 295 10.40 -23.17 8.38
C ASN A 295 8.93 -23.06 8.80
N LYS A 296 8.47 -23.97 9.66
CA LYS A 296 7.09 -23.93 10.19
C LYS A 296 6.84 -22.68 11.03
N SER A 297 7.80 -22.29 11.85
CA SER A 297 7.70 -21.08 12.68
C SER A 297 7.76 -19.81 11.83
N LEU A 298 8.61 -19.76 10.81
CA LEU A 298 8.66 -18.65 9.85
C LEU A 298 7.32 -18.48 9.13
N LEU A 299 6.74 -19.57 8.61
CA LEU A 299 5.42 -19.54 7.98
C LEU A 299 4.34 -19.04 8.95
N THR A 300 4.41 -19.41 10.23
CA THR A 300 3.47 -18.93 11.25
C THR A 300 3.63 -17.42 11.49
N VAL A 301 4.87 -16.92 11.51
CA VAL A 301 5.16 -15.48 11.63
C VAL A 301 4.59 -14.71 10.44
N GLU A 302 4.78 -15.19 9.22
CA GLU A 302 4.23 -14.57 7.99
C GLU A 302 2.71 -14.52 8.03
N GLN A 303 2.04 -15.64 8.36
CA GLN A 303 0.58 -15.70 8.44
C GLN A 303 -0.01 -14.75 9.49
N GLN A 304 0.61 -14.66 10.68
CA GLN A 304 0.15 -13.75 11.73
C GLN A 304 0.40 -12.28 11.34
N TYR A 305 1.49 -11.99 10.62
CA TYR A 305 1.75 -10.67 10.09
C TYR A 305 0.70 -10.25 9.06
N ASP A 306 0.36 -11.13 8.12
CA ASP A 306 -0.67 -10.87 7.12
C ASP A 306 -2.02 -10.57 7.76
N GLN A 307 -2.37 -11.29 8.83
CA GLN A 307 -3.58 -11.02 9.60
C GLN A 307 -3.54 -9.65 10.30
N LEU A 308 -2.42 -9.28 10.91
CA LEU A 308 -2.21 -7.95 11.50
C LEU A 308 -2.34 -6.85 10.44
N LEU A 309 -1.62 -6.98 9.33
CA LEU A 309 -1.61 -6.01 8.24
C LEU A 309 -2.99 -5.83 7.61
N LYS A 310 -3.73 -6.93 7.40
CA LYS A 310 -5.11 -6.89 6.91
C LYS A 310 -6.02 -6.08 7.83
N GLN A 311 -5.97 -6.31 9.15
CA GLN A 311 -6.79 -5.58 10.10
C GLN A 311 -6.39 -4.10 10.21
N TYR A 312 -5.09 -3.81 10.17
CA TYR A 312 -4.59 -2.44 10.13
C TYR A 312 -5.09 -1.70 8.87
N ASN A 313 -4.90 -2.27 7.68
CA ASN A 313 -5.30 -1.65 6.42
C ASN A 313 -6.81 -1.43 6.33
N ALA A 314 -7.63 -2.39 6.76
CA ALA A 314 -9.08 -2.23 6.83
C ALA A 314 -9.50 -1.09 7.78
N SER A 315 -8.79 -0.94 8.90
CA SER A 315 -9.05 0.11 9.88
C SER A 315 -8.64 1.50 9.38
N VAL A 316 -7.51 1.60 8.68
CA VAL A 316 -7.03 2.85 8.07
C VAL A 316 -8.00 3.32 6.98
N LEU A 317 -8.37 2.44 6.04
CA LEU A 317 -9.36 2.74 4.98
C LEU A 317 -10.73 3.15 5.54
N GLY A 318 -11.11 2.58 6.70
CA GLY A 318 -12.35 2.94 7.37
C GLY A 318 -12.29 4.24 8.18
N GLN A 319 -11.11 4.85 8.36
CA GLN A 319 -10.91 6.02 9.22
C GLN A 319 -10.39 7.27 8.52
N TYR A 320 -9.68 7.12 7.39
CA TYR A 320 -9.11 8.19 6.57
C TYR A 320 -9.51 8.03 5.11
#